data_AF-A0A401NHV4-F1
#
_entry.id   AF-A0A401NHV4-F1
#
_cell.length_a   1.000
_cell.length_b   1.000
_cell.length_c   1.000
_cell.angle_alpha   90.00
_cell.angle_beta   90.00
_cell.angle_gamma   90.00
#
_symmetry.space_group_name_H-M   'P 1'
#
loop_
_entity.id
_entity.type
_entity.pdbx_description
1 polymer ?
#
loop_
_entity_poly.entity_id
_entity_poly.type
_entity_poly.pdbx_seq_one_letter_code
_entity_poly.pdbx_strand_id
1 'polypeptide(L)'
;QAHILLDCGKDNVCIPALKLSATPDRQQLIFGDENPLTLIVNGRNEGEGAYEAELSVIIPPEADYIGVVRNNEALSKLSCAYKVDNSTQMVVCDLGNPMTAGTNLSVGLRFSVQRLGTAHTSISFGLQIKSSNKDNSSSNLVQLQVKISAVARVGVRGVSRPEQIFLPITDWKIKERLQNEEHIGPVVQHVYELHNSGPSAISSAVMEVRWPSNYRDEYLLYILQLKTNGPLHCHTNATINPLQLETVDPSATGEHISLREPLTTTHHITRREVRLPQPLKYEQSKVLDCNNINCTKIVCHVDQLGRGQSAVLKVRSRLWVQTFLKRRNSHYSLQSLVSFAVKEMAYKIQPEELPSSSTVIRTSVIWATPDASLAIPLWVIILAVLVGLLVLAILILVMWKFGFFDRARPPQDDMRDREQLHPEKNTDA
;
A
#
# COMPACT_ATOMS: atom_id res chain seq x y z
N GLN A 1 40.98 -1.97 48.99
CA GLN A 1 41.38 -3.40 49.04
C GLN A 1 42.90 -3.46 49.08
N ALA A 2 43.53 -4.53 49.57
CA ALA A 2 45.00 -4.69 49.52
C ALA A 2 45.35 -5.78 48.48
N HIS A 3 46.31 -5.51 47.60
CA HIS A 3 46.70 -6.41 46.51
C HIS A 3 48.05 -7.06 46.81
N ILE A 4 48.17 -8.35 46.46
CA ILE A 4 49.45 -9.06 46.51
C ILE A 4 50.24 -8.62 45.27
N LEU A 5 51.45 -8.10 45.49
CA LEU A 5 52.37 -7.75 44.40
C LEU A 5 52.78 -9.03 43.67
N LEU A 6 52.36 -9.14 42.40
CA LEU A 6 52.70 -10.25 41.52
C LEU A 6 53.10 -9.66 40.15
N ASP A 7 54.24 -10.11 39.63
CA ASP A 7 54.75 -9.75 38.29
C ASP A 7 54.96 -8.24 38.03
N CYS A 8 55.37 -7.47 39.05
CA CYS A 8 55.65 -6.02 38.98
C CYS A 8 57.15 -5.67 38.84
N GLY A 9 57.91 -6.47 38.09
CA GLY A 9 59.33 -6.19 37.87
C GLY A 9 60.24 -6.28 39.11
N LYS A 10 61.42 -5.62 39.06
CA LYS A 10 62.44 -5.62 40.12
C LYS A 10 62.26 -4.48 41.14
N ASP A 11 61.55 -3.45 40.74
CA ASP A 11 61.21 -2.25 41.50
C ASP A 11 59.94 -2.42 42.34
N ASN A 12 59.23 -3.56 42.19
CA ASN A 12 58.00 -3.90 42.92
C ASN A 12 56.87 -2.88 42.71
N VAL A 13 56.87 -2.15 41.58
CA VAL A 13 55.85 -1.16 41.24
C VAL A 13 55.27 -1.53 39.88
N CYS A 14 54.00 -1.95 39.86
CA CYS A 14 53.34 -2.31 38.61
C CYS A 14 52.98 -1.07 37.79
N ILE A 15 53.59 -0.90 36.63
CA ILE A 15 53.32 0.19 35.67
C ILE A 15 52.59 -0.39 34.44
N PRO A 16 51.26 -0.23 34.35
CA PRO A 16 50.50 -0.72 33.21
C PRO A 16 50.70 0.18 31.99
N ALA A 17 50.39 -0.34 30.79
CA ALA A 17 50.35 0.46 29.56
C ALA A 17 49.02 0.22 28.84
N LEU A 18 47.99 0.90 29.33
CA LEU A 18 46.61 0.72 28.89
C LEU A 18 46.35 1.49 27.58
N LYS A 19 45.88 0.79 26.54
CA LYS A 19 45.44 1.37 25.27
C LYS A 19 44.00 1.02 24.98
N LEU A 20 43.28 2.00 24.43
CA LEU A 20 41.86 1.89 24.13
C LEU A 20 41.57 2.35 22.71
N SER A 21 40.75 1.59 22.01
CA SER A 21 40.15 1.97 20.73
C SER A 21 38.69 1.54 20.70
N ALA A 22 37.83 2.30 20.02
CA ALA A 22 36.42 1.99 19.92
C ALA A 22 35.88 2.36 18.53
N THR A 23 34.95 1.55 18.04
CA THR A 23 34.29 1.74 16.74
C THR A 23 32.81 1.38 16.85
N PRO A 24 31.89 2.15 16.27
CA PRO A 24 30.48 1.82 16.23
C PRO A 24 30.21 0.82 15.10
N ASP A 25 29.21 -0.05 15.29
CA ASP A 25 28.72 -0.95 14.24
C ASP A 25 27.99 -0.20 13.10
N ARG A 26 27.46 0.99 13.40
CA ARG A 26 26.77 1.88 12.47
C ARG A 26 27.45 3.24 12.41
N GLN A 27 27.62 3.77 11.19
CA GLN A 27 28.23 5.08 10.98
C GLN A 27 27.26 6.25 11.24
N GLN A 28 25.95 5.99 11.15
CA GLN A 28 24.92 7.01 11.30
C GLN A 28 23.67 6.47 12.01
N LEU A 29 22.99 7.36 12.73
CA LEU A 29 21.70 7.16 13.37
C LEU A 29 20.63 7.89 12.57
N ILE A 30 19.39 7.41 12.59
CA ILE A 30 18.30 7.95 11.77
C ILE A 30 17.20 8.51 12.67
N PHE A 31 16.78 9.76 12.43
CA PHE A 31 15.66 10.34 13.18
C PHE A 31 14.36 9.52 13.00
N GLY A 32 13.66 9.25 14.10
CA GLY A 32 12.39 8.51 14.12
C GLY A 32 12.50 7.00 13.96
N ASP A 33 13.73 6.47 13.89
CA ASP A 33 14.02 5.03 13.93
C ASP A 33 14.39 4.57 15.35
N GLU A 34 14.41 3.26 15.60
CA GLU A 34 14.71 2.67 16.92
C GLU A 34 16.20 2.76 17.30
N ASN A 35 17.07 2.97 16.30
CA ASN A 35 18.51 3.18 16.46
C ASN A 35 19.21 2.29 17.51
N PRO A 36 19.19 0.95 17.34
CA PRO A 36 20.10 0.09 18.10
C PRO A 36 21.53 0.36 17.64
N LEU A 37 22.42 0.64 18.60
CA LEU A 37 23.83 0.96 18.37
C LEU A 37 24.70 0.02 19.19
N THR A 38 25.69 -0.61 18.55
CA THR A 38 26.68 -1.42 19.26
C THR A 38 28.06 -0.77 19.16
N LEU A 39 28.67 -0.47 20.30
CA LEU A 39 30.06 -0.02 20.35
C LEU A 39 30.97 -1.22 20.54
N ILE A 40 31.86 -1.45 19.58
CA ILE A 40 32.92 -2.44 19.67
C ILE A 40 34.14 -1.75 20.27
N VAL A 41 34.48 -2.12 21.49
CA VAL A 41 35.57 -1.52 22.27
C VAL A 41 36.68 -2.53 22.42
N ASN A 42 37.90 -2.12 22.09
CA ASN A 42 39.10 -2.95 22.23
C ASN A 42 40.04 -2.30 23.25
N GLY A 43 40.27 -3.00 24.36
CA GLY A 43 41.16 -2.63 25.45
C GLY A 43 42.38 -3.53 25.49
N ARG A 44 43.57 -2.92 25.60
CA ARG A 44 44.85 -3.63 25.63
C ARG A 44 45.69 -3.17 26.81
N ASN A 45 46.44 -4.10 27.38
CA ASN A 45 47.49 -3.79 28.34
C ASN A 45 48.84 -4.27 27.79
N GLU A 46 49.69 -3.34 27.38
CA GLU A 46 51.04 -3.64 26.84
C GLU A 46 52.14 -3.50 27.90
N GLY A 47 51.79 -3.18 29.14
CA GLY A 47 52.70 -3.02 30.27
C GLY A 47 52.50 -4.12 31.30
N GLU A 48 52.70 -3.79 32.58
CA GLU A 48 52.53 -4.73 33.70
C GLU A 48 51.07 -4.79 34.19
N GLY A 49 50.79 -5.59 35.23
CA GLY A 49 49.44 -5.80 35.75
C GLY A 49 48.72 -4.51 36.18
N ALA A 50 47.52 -4.28 35.63
CA ALA A 50 46.64 -3.18 36.06
C ALA A 50 45.61 -3.67 37.07
N TYR A 51 45.69 -3.21 38.32
CA TYR A 51 44.76 -3.61 39.39
C TYR A 51 43.43 -2.87 39.26
N GLU A 52 42.34 -3.57 39.58
CA GLU A 52 40.96 -3.04 39.49
C GLU A 52 40.72 -2.31 38.16
N ALA A 53 41.13 -2.92 37.05
CA ALA A 53 41.02 -2.31 35.74
C ALA A 53 39.55 -2.31 35.30
N GLU A 54 39.01 -1.12 35.06
CA GLU A 54 37.62 -0.90 34.65
C GLU A 54 37.56 -0.02 33.40
N LEU A 55 36.72 -0.40 32.44
CA LEU A 55 36.34 0.45 31.31
C LEU A 55 35.19 1.35 31.75
N SER A 56 35.41 2.67 31.69
CA SER A 56 34.40 3.70 31.91
C SER A 56 33.90 4.25 30.58
N VAL A 57 32.60 4.16 30.32
CA VAL A 57 31.93 4.70 29.12
C VAL A 57 30.90 5.73 29.53
N ILE A 58 31.18 7.01 29.28
CA ILE A 58 30.24 8.12 29.45
C ILE A 58 29.28 8.10 28.26
N ILE A 59 27.99 8.00 28.56
CA ILE A 59 26.93 7.92 27.56
C ILE A 59 26.18 9.26 27.45
N PRO A 60 25.74 9.65 26.25
CA PRO A 60 24.96 10.85 26.05
C PRO A 60 23.52 10.65 26.56
N PRO A 61 22.80 11.72 26.93
CA PRO A 61 21.46 11.61 27.53
C PRO A 61 20.39 11.01 26.61
N GLU A 62 20.63 10.96 25.30
CA GLU A 62 19.74 10.37 24.31
C GLU A 62 19.86 8.83 24.20
N ALA A 63 20.88 8.24 24.83
CA ALA A 63 21.22 6.82 24.69
C ALA A 63 21.04 6.05 26.01
N ASP A 64 20.36 4.90 25.92
CA ASP A 64 20.15 3.99 27.03
C ASP A 64 21.01 2.72 26.88
N TYR A 65 21.63 2.27 27.97
CA TYR A 65 22.42 1.04 27.97
C TYR A 65 21.51 -0.20 28.05
N ILE A 66 21.67 -1.13 27.10
CA ILE A 66 20.90 -2.38 27.04
C ILE A 66 21.68 -3.53 27.71
N GLY A 67 22.98 -3.65 27.42
CA GLY A 67 23.78 -4.77 27.91
C GLY A 67 25.00 -5.09 27.05
N VAL A 68 25.75 -6.12 27.48
CA VAL A 68 26.90 -6.66 26.75
C VAL A 68 26.45 -7.66 25.67
N VAL A 69 27.09 -7.61 24.51
CA VAL A 69 26.92 -8.59 23.43
C VAL A 69 27.46 -9.95 23.88
N ARG A 70 26.59 -10.97 23.96
CA ARG A 70 26.96 -12.34 24.39
C ARG A 70 26.93 -13.40 23.29
N ASN A 71 26.38 -13.06 22.11
CA ASN A 71 26.13 -14.00 21.01
C ASN A 71 27.27 -14.09 19.98
N ASN A 72 28.41 -13.42 20.23
CA ASN A 72 29.57 -13.48 19.37
C ASN A 72 30.76 -14.01 20.19
N GLU A 73 31.35 -15.13 19.77
CA GLU A 73 32.46 -15.78 20.47
C GLU A 73 33.76 -14.96 20.42
N ALA A 74 33.91 -14.06 19.44
CA ALA A 74 35.05 -13.14 19.36
C ALA A 74 34.97 -11.99 20.37
N LEU A 75 33.82 -11.79 21.03
CA LEU A 75 33.60 -10.74 22.01
C LEU A 75 33.56 -11.31 23.42
N SER A 76 34.21 -10.60 24.33
CA SER A 76 34.34 -10.97 25.72
C SER A 76 33.07 -10.67 26.50
N LYS A 77 32.66 -11.63 27.32
CA LYS A 77 31.43 -11.56 28.14
C LYS A 77 31.77 -10.88 29.48
N LEU A 78 31.94 -9.57 29.44
CA LEU A 78 32.25 -8.78 30.63
C LEU A 78 31.04 -8.59 31.54
N SER A 79 31.33 -8.36 32.82
CA SER A 79 30.38 -7.81 33.80
C SER A 79 30.39 -6.29 33.65
N CYS A 80 29.23 -5.70 33.38
CA CYS A 80 29.07 -4.26 33.22
C CYS A 80 27.88 -3.77 34.04
N ALA A 81 28.04 -2.64 34.70
CA ALA A 81 27.00 -1.98 35.49
C ALA A 81 26.83 -0.53 35.03
N TYR A 82 25.56 -0.09 35.00
CA TYR A 82 25.22 1.31 34.80
C TYR A 82 25.37 2.07 36.12
N LYS A 83 26.07 3.20 36.08
CA LYS A 83 26.29 4.09 37.23
C LYS A 83 25.97 5.53 36.81
N VAL A 84 25.51 6.33 37.77
CA VAL A 84 25.31 7.77 37.59
C VAL A 84 26.15 8.48 38.65
N ASP A 85 27.11 9.29 38.22
CA ASP A 85 27.96 10.08 39.11
C ASP A 85 27.80 11.56 38.77
N ASN A 86 27.42 12.38 39.76
CA ASN A 86 27.27 13.83 39.61
C ASN A 86 26.55 14.26 38.32
N SER A 87 25.41 13.62 37.99
CA SER A 87 24.60 13.78 36.76
C SER A 87 25.18 13.22 35.45
N THR A 88 26.41 12.71 35.45
CA THR A 88 26.99 12.00 34.30
C THR A 88 26.59 10.54 34.32
N GLN A 89 25.98 10.09 33.22
CA GLN A 89 25.58 8.71 33.04
C GLN A 89 26.77 7.93 32.48
N MET A 90 27.10 6.80 33.10
CA MET A 90 28.23 5.99 32.68
C MET A 90 27.95 4.49 32.79
N VAL A 91 28.57 3.72 31.91
CA VAL A 91 28.63 2.26 31.99
C VAL A 91 30.04 1.89 32.39
N VAL A 92 30.17 1.11 33.46
CA VAL A 92 31.45 0.64 33.99
C VAL A 92 31.52 -0.86 33.79
N CYS A 93 32.58 -1.35 33.14
CA CYS A 93 32.81 -2.76 32.86
C CYS A 93 34.13 -3.23 33.46
N ASP A 94 34.10 -4.38 34.13
CA ASP A 94 35.28 -4.96 34.75
C ASP A 94 36.17 -5.60 33.68
N LEU A 95 37.43 -5.15 33.56
CA LEU A 95 38.42 -5.70 32.62
C LEU A 95 39.34 -6.73 33.26
N GLY A 96 39.44 -6.72 34.60
CA GLY A 96 40.20 -7.70 35.36
C GLY A 96 40.83 -7.11 36.63
N ASN A 97 41.15 -7.97 37.58
CA ASN A 97 41.86 -7.59 38.80
C ASN A 97 42.92 -8.64 39.18
N PRO A 98 44.17 -8.50 38.68
CA PRO A 98 44.63 -7.50 37.73
C PRO A 98 44.29 -7.85 36.27
N MET A 99 44.20 -6.86 35.40
CA MET A 99 44.31 -7.03 33.95
C MET A 99 45.78 -7.29 33.61
N THR A 100 46.12 -8.55 33.33
CA THR A 100 47.49 -9.04 33.14
C THR A 100 48.20 -8.40 31.95
N ALA A 101 49.54 -8.44 31.95
CA ALA A 101 50.37 -8.01 30.84
C ALA A 101 50.02 -8.76 29.54
N GLY A 102 49.99 -8.05 28.41
CA GLY A 102 49.68 -8.63 27.09
C GLY A 102 48.20 -8.91 26.83
N THR A 103 47.30 -8.60 27.77
CA THR A 103 45.86 -8.81 27.59
C THR A 103 45.32 -7.94 26.45
N ASN A 104 44.58 -8.56 25.52
CA ASN A 104 43.93 -7.89 24.40
C ASN A 104 42.47 -8.36 24.34
N LEU A 105 41.56 -7.48 24.77
CA LEU A 105 40.17 -7.80 25.03
C LEU A 105 39.26 -6.94 24.17
N SER A 106 38.31 -7.57 23.47
CA SER A 106 37.26 -6.85 22.73
C SER A 106 35.89 -7.11 23.34
N VAL A 107 35.11 -6.06 23.61
CA VAL A 107 33.76 -6.12 24.16
C VAL A 107 32.79 -5.35 23.27
N GLY A 108 31.58 -5.89 23.09
CA GLY A 108 30.48 -5.20 22.43
C GLY A 108 29.49 -4.66 23.45
N LEU A 109 29.26 -3.35 23.47
CA LEU A 109 28.28 -2.70 24.33
C LEU A 109 27.09 -2.25 23.50
N ARG A 110 25.87 -2.69 23.86
CA ARG A 110 24.63 -2.33 23.15
C ARG A 110 23.93 -1.16 23.81
N PHE A 111 23.48 -0.23 22.99
CA PHE A 111 22.73 0.95 23.35
C PHE A 111 21.48 1.08 22.47
N SER A 112 20.42 1.70 22.99
CA SER A 112 19.26 2.16 22.23
C SER A 112 19.22 3.68 22.27
N VAL A 113 19.12 4.32 21.11
CA VAL A 113 19.10 5.79 21.01
C VAL A 113 17.71 6.27 20.58
N GLN A 114 16.83 6.55 21.54
CA GLN A 114 15.41 6.76 21.25
C GLN A 114 15.01 8.22 21.10
N ARG A 115 15.70 9.15 21.78
CA ARG A 115 15.28 10.56 21.91
C ARG A 115 16.28 11.52 21.29
N LEU A 116 16.51 11.39 20.00
CA LEU A 116 17.35 12.33 19.26
C LEU A 116 16.69 13.72 19.22
N GLY A 117 17.33 14.72 19.83
CA GLY A 117 16.87 16.10 19.76
C GLY A 117 16.96 16.63 18.32
N THR A 118 15.97 17.43 17.89
CA THR A 118 15.81 17.91 16.51
C THR A 118 16.94 18.83 16.02
N ALA A 119 17.81 19.29 16.92
CA ALA A 119 18.91 20.21 16.63
C ALA A 119 20.31 19.55 16.61
N HIS A 120 20.46 18.30 17.06
CA HIS A 120 21.77 17.65 17.17
C HIS A 120 22.19 17.03 15.84
N THR A 121 23.44 17.23 15.44
CA THR A 121 24.04 16.65 14.20
C THR A 121 24.82 15.36 14.46
N SER A 122 25.23 15.15 15.72
CA SER A 122 25.92 13.95 16.17
C SER A 122 25.71 13.78 17.68
N ILE A 123 25.90 12.54 18.15
CA ILE A 123 26.07 12.24 19.56
C ILE A 123 27.49 11.75 19.82
N SER A 124 28.00 11.94 21.03
CA SER A 124 29.34 11.53 21.42
C SER A 124 29.33 10.58 22.62
N PHE A 125 30.21 9.58 22.56
CA PHE A 125 30.52 8.67 23.68
C PHE A 125 31.96 8.93 24.12
N GLY A 126 32.18 9.04 25.43
CA GLY A 126 33.52 9.18 26.00
C GLY A 126 33.95 7.88 26.64
N LEU A 127 35.06 7.28 26.20
CA LEU A 127 35.54 6.00 26.72
C LEU A 127 36.95 6.15 27.28
N GLN A 128 37.19 5.57 28.45
CA GLN A 128 38.51 5.51 29.07
C GLN A 128 38.63 4.28 29.97
N ILE A 129 39.80 3.64 29.98
CA ILE A 129 40.13 2.61 30.97
C ILE A 129 40.80 3.28 32.17
N LYS A 130 40.41 2.91 33.38
CA LYS A 130 41.02 3.33 34.63
C LYS A 130 41.43 2.10 35.45
N SER A 131 42.47 2.26 36.25
CA SER A 131 42.99 1.26 37.18
C SER A 131 43.37 1.93 38.50
N SER A 132 43.59 1.15 39.55
CA SER A 132 43.99 1.66 40.87
C SER A 132 45.51 1.81 41.06
N ASN A 133 46.31 1.55 40.01
CA ASN A 133 47.75 1.73 40.02
C ASN A 133 48.13 3.20 40.32
N LYS A 134 49.31 3.42 40.92
CA LYS A 134 49.81 4.76 41.22
C LYS A 134 50.30 5.49 39.97
N ASP A 135 51.01 4.76 39.11
CA ASP A 135 51.62 5.28 37.89
C ASP A 135 50.87 4.74 36.66
N ASN A 136 50.72 5.60 35.65
CA ASN A 136 50.04 5.32 34.38
C ASN A 136 48.67 4.63 34.49
N SER A 137 47.85 5.08 35.44
CA SER A 137 46.62 4.41 35.85
C SER A 137 45.47 4.49 34.85
N SER A 138 45.60 5.27 33.78
CA SER A 138 44.53 5.51 32.81
C SER A 138 44.99 5.38 31.37
N SER A 139 44.12 4.88 30.50
CA SER A 139 44.37 4.86 29.05
C SER A 139 44.19 6.24 28.40
N ASN A 140 44.47 6.30 27.09
CA ASN A 140 44.02 7.38 26.23
C ASN A 140 42.48 7.53 26.31
N LEU A 141 42.01 8.78 26.25
CA LEU A 141 40.58 9.10 26.15
C LEU A 141 40.14 8.95 24.69
N VAL A 142 39.09 8.17 24.45
CA VAL A 142 38.48 8.00 23.12
C VAL A 142 37.13 8.71 23.10
N GLN A 143 37.01 9.72 22.25
CA GLN A 143 35.72 10.36 21.97
C GLN A 143 35.17 9.83 20.65
N LEU A 144 34.09 9.06 20.73
CA LEU A 144 33.45 8.47 19.56
C LEU A 144 32.22 9.27 19.18
N GLN A 145 32.25 9.89 18.01
CA GLN A 145 31.12 10.65 17.46
C GLN A 145 30.35 9.80 16.44
N VAL A 146 29.04 9.71 16.62
CA VAL A 146 28.12 9.05 15.69
C VAL A 146 27.23 10.10 15.06
N LYS A 147 27.24 10.20 13.73
CA LYS A 147 26.45 11.20 12.99
C LYS A 147 24.96 10.85 13.02
N ILE A 148 24.12 11.86 12.94
CA ILE A 148 22.67 11.70 12.81
C ILE A 148 22.24 12.18 11.43
N SER A 149 21.34 11.43 10.80
CA SER A 149 20.80 11.69 9.47
C SER A 149 19.28 11.64 9.49
N ALA A 150 18.62 12.35 8.58
CA ALA A 150 17.17 12.31 8.38
C ALA A 150 16.84 11.60 7.06
N VAL A 151 15.98 10.58 7.10
CA VAL A 151 15.60 9.77 5.94
C VAL A 151 14.08 9.61 5.91
N ALA A 152 13.42 10.29 4.96
CA ALA A 152 11.99 10.10 4.68
C ALA A 152 11.80 9.22 3.45
N ARG A 153 10.79 8.35 3.49
CA ARG A 153 10.37 7.53 2.33
C ARG A 153 8.91 7.82 2.04
N VAL A 154 8.70 8.92 1.32
CA VAL A 154 7.38 9.39 0.94
C VAL A 154 7.03 8.82 -0.43
N GLY A 155 5.80 8.33 -0.57
CA GLY A 155 5.27 7.84 -1.84
C GLY A 155 3.85 8.34 -2.06
N VAL A 156 3.49 8.55 -3.32
CA VAL A 156 2.11 8.85 -3.71
C VAL A 156 1.47 7.63 -4.36
N ARG A 157 0.22 7.39 -4.02
CA ARG A 157 -0.63 6.35 -4.61
C ARG A 157 -1.94 6.99 -5.05
N GLY A 158 -2.60 6.40 -6.02
CA GLY A 158 -3.93 6.85 -6.38
C GLY A 158 -4.73 5.79 -7.11
N VAL A 159 -6.05 5.94 -7.05
CA VAL A 159 -7.02 5.03 -7.67
C VAL A 159 -8.19 5.81 -8.23
N SER A 160 -8.79 5.30 -9.31
CA SER A 160 -10.06 5.78 -9.82
C SER A 160 -11.19 4.82 -9.43
N ARG A 161 -12.35 5.38 -9.05
CA ARG A 161 -13.54 4.62 -8.69
C ARG A 161 -14.75 5.19 -9.44
N PRO A 162 -15.34 4.45 -10.40
CA PRO A 162 -14.87 3.16 -10.93
C PRO A 162 -13.62 3.31 -11.81
N GLU A 163 -12.82 2.26 -11.94
CA GLU A 163 -11.65 2.23 -12.85
C GLU A 163 -12.08 2.20 -14.33
N GLN A 164 -13.20 1.56 -14.62
CA GLN A 164 -13.74 1.39 -15.97
C GLN A 164 -15.21 1.79 -16.01
N ILE A 165 -15.61 2.44 -17.10
CA ILE A 165 -16.97 2.92 -17.34
C ILE A 165 -17.40 2.42 -18.72
N PHE A 166 -18.53 1.74 -18.79
CA PHE A 166 -19.08 1.23 -20.04
C PHE A 166 -20.12 2.21 -20.62
N LEU A 167 -20.01 2.50 -21.91
CA LEU A 167 -20.96 3.30 -22.69
C LEU A 167 -21.51 2.47 -23.86
N PRO A 168 -22.76 2.66 -24.31
CA PRO A 168 -23.75 3.59 -23.78
C PRO A 168 -24.33 3.13 -22.44
N ILE A 169 -24.78 4.08 -21.62
CA ILE A 169 -25.43 3.80 -20.33
C ILE A 169 -26.91 3.52 -20.61
N THR A 170 -27.43 2.40 -20.10
CA THR A 170 -28.85 2.05 -20.19
C THR A 170 -29.71 3.16 -19.56
N ASP A 171 -30.81 3.52 -20.22
CA ASP A 171 -31.78 4.53 -19.78
C ASP A 171 -31.29 5.97 -19.65
N TRP A 172 -30.03 6.26 -19.97
CA TRP A 172 -29.51 7.62 -19.95
C TRP A 172 -29.96 8.41 -21.19
N LYS A 173 -30.62 9.56 -20.96
CA LYS A 173 -31.11 10.46 -22.02
C LYS A 173 -30.48 11.84 -21.87
N ILE A 174 -30.15 12.45 -23.01
CA ILE A 174 -29.71 13.85 -23.07
C ILE A 174 -30.89 14.73 -22.63
N LYS A 175 -30.67 15.57 -21.61
CA LYS A 175 -31.62 16.59 -21.17
C LYS A 175 -31.17 17.97 -21.61
N GLU A 176 -32.14 18.83 -21.98
CA GLU A 176 -31.88 20.20 -22.44
C GLU A 176 -31.41 21.13 -21.31
N ARG A 177 -31.87 20.90 -20.08
CA ARG A 177 -31.46 21.66 -18.89
C ARG A 177 -30.67 20.79 -17.91
N LEU A 178 -29.41 21.16 -17.70
CA LEU A 178 -28.52 20.55 -16.71
C LEU A 178 -28.72 21.26 -15.37
N GLN A 179 -29.51 20.66 -14.47
CA GLN A 179 -29.65 21.14 -13.08
C GLN A 179 -29.05 20.13 -12.08
N ASN A 180 -29.26 18.84 -12.31
CA ASN A 180 -28.77 17.77 -11.44
C ASN A 180 -27.48 17.15 -11.98
N GLU A 181 -26.58 16.75 -11.08
CA GLU A 181 -25.34 16.08 -11.43
C GLU A 181 -25.54 14.75 -12.21
N GLU A 182 -26.68 14.08 -12.02
CA GLU A 182 -27.04 12.84 -12.71
C GLU A 182 -27.25 13.02 -14.21
N HIS A 183 -27.66 14.21 -14.65
CA HIS A 183 -27.90 14.49 -16.07
C HIS A 183 -26.62 14.51 -16.90
N ILE A 184 -25.44 14.62 -16.26
CA ILE A 184 -24.14 14.64 -16.94
C ILE A 184 -23.66 13.23 -17.27
N GLY A 185 -23.78 12.33 -16.29
CA GLY A 185 -23.20 11.00 -16.38
C GLY A 185 -22.84 10.38 -15.04
N PRO A 186 -22.10 9.26 -15.02
CA PRO A 186 -21.76 8.52 -13.82
C PRO A 186 -20.74 9.28 -12.96
N VAL A 187 -20.78 9.05 -11.65
CA VAL A 187 -19.78 9.57 -10.71
C VAL A 187 -18.44 8.87 -10.95
N VAL A 188 -17.37 9.66 -10.99
CA VAL A 188 -15.99 9.20 -11.02
C VAL A 188 -15.25 9.86 -9.88
N GLN A 189 -14.72 9.08 -8.95
CA GLN A 189 -13.96 9.57 -7.82
C GLN A 189 -12.52 9.12 -7.92
N HIS A 190 -11.60 10.07 -8.04
CA HIS A 190 -10.18 9.78 -7.88
C HIS A 190 -9.77 10.02 -6.43
N VAL A 191 -9.01 9.10 -5.86
CA VAL A 191 -8.45 9.20 -4.51
C VAL A 191 -6.93 9.16 -4.64
N TYR A 192 -6.26 10.17 -4.11
CA TYR A 192 -4.81 10.29 -4.06
C TYR A 192 -4.35 10.29 -2.61
N GLU A 193 -3.38 9.44 -2.29
CA GLU A 193 -2.80 9.30 -0.96
C GLU A 193 -1.29 9.57 -1.03
N LEU A 194 -0.83 10.55 -0.26
CA LEU A 194 0.58 10.75 0.03
C LEU A 194 0.89 10.12 1.38
N HIS A 195 1.81 9.16 1.41
CA HIS A 195 2.13 8.37 2.60
C HIS A 195 3.62 8.40 2.91
N ASN A 196 3.97 8.64 4.19
CA ASN A 196 5.35 8.53 4.67
C ASN A 196 5.60 7.16 5.31
N SER A 197 6.26 6.27 4.57
CA SER A 197 6.70 4.97 5.06
C SER A 197 8.08 4.98 5.73
N GLY A 198 8.78 6.13 5.69
CA GLY A 198 10.10 6.29 6.25
C GLY A 198 10.09 6.55 7.75
N PRO A 199 11.24 6.37 8.42
CA PRO A 199 11.36 6.63 9.85
C PRO A 199 11.27 8.13 10.19
N SER A 200 11.84 9.00 9.36
CA SER A 200 11.92 10.44 9.64
C SER A 200 10.67 11.19 9.15
N ALA A 201 10.22 12.15 9.95
CA ALA A 201 9.10 13.03 9.62
C ALA A 201 9.51 14.13 8.62
N ILE A 202 8.58 14.52 7.75
CA ILE A 202 8.70 15.70 6.89
C ILE A 202 7.89 16.86 7.50
N SER A 203 8.33 18.11 7.31
CA SER A 203 7.58 19.30 7.76
C SER A 203 6.68 19.85 6.65
N SER A 204 7.12 19.77 5.39
CA SER A 204 6.38 20.31 4.26
C SER A 204 6.58 19.49 2.98
N ALA A 205 5.49 19.26 2.26
CA ALA A 205 5.51 18.72 0.90
C ALA A 205 4.43 19.38 0.03
N VAL A 206 4.62 19.31 -1.29
CA VAL A 206 3.64 19.78 -2.26
C VAL A 206 3.23 18.61 -3.14
N MET A 207 1.92 18.37 -3.24
CA MET A 207 1.32 17.40 -4.16
C MET A 207 0.54 18.15 -5.25
N GLU A 208 0.83 17.86 -6.51
CA GLU A 208 0.19 18.46 -7.68
C GLU A 208 -0.56 17.38 -8.46
N VAL A 209 -1.84 17.60 -8.71
CA VAL A 209 -2.68 16.77 -9.58
C VAL A 209 -3.02 17.56 -10.84
N ARG A 210 -2.67 16.99 -12.01
CA ARG A 210 -3.13 17.46 -13.31
C ARG A 210 -4.34 16.66 -13.74
N TRP A 211 -5.48 17.33 -13.80
CA TRP A 211 -6.79 16.73 -13.98
C TRP A 211 -7.29 16.86 -15.43
N PRO A 212 -7.70 15.78 -16.11
CA PRO A 212 -8.17 15.81 -17.49
C PRO A 212 -9.57 16.44 -17.60
N SER A 213 -9.64 17.77 -17.72
CA SER A 213 -10.90 18.52 -17.64
C SER A 213 -11.60 18.68 -18.98
N ASN A 214 -10.89 19.11 -20.03
CA ASN A 214 -11.49 19.50 -21.30
C ASN A 214 -10.67 19.03 -22.50
N TYR A 215 -11.36 18.67 -23.59
CA TYR A 215 -10.75 18.40 -24.88
C TYR A 215 -11.49 19.12 -26.00
N ARG A 216 -10.84 20.09 -26.64
CA ARG A 216 -11.43 20.96 -27.67
C ARG A 216 -12.73 21.63 -27.17
N ASP A 217 -12.65 22.25 -25.99
CA ASP A 217 -13.75 22.92 -25.28
C ASP A 217 -14.93 22.04 -24.82
N GLU A 218 -14.87 20.72 -25.05
CA GLU A 218 -15.83 19.76 -24.50
C GLU A 218 -15.30 19.20 -23.16
N TYR A 219 -16.16 19.16 -22.13
CA TYR A 219 -15.81 18.55 -20.84
C TYR A 219 -15.54 17.05 -20.97
N LEU A 220 -14.59 16.54 -20.18
CA LEU A 220 -14.29 15.11 -20.03
C LEU A 220 -14.70 14.65 -18.64
N LEU A 221 -13.89 14.97 -17.62
CA LEU A 221 -14.23 14.76 -16.21
C LEU A 221 -14.54 16.09 -15.54
N TYR A 222 -15.82 16.30 -15.24
CA TYR A 222 -16.33 17.52 -14.63
C TYR A 222 -16.19 17.45 -13.11
N ILE A 223 -15.34 18.30 -12.52
CA ILE A 223 -15.09 18.32 -11.07
C ILE A 223 -16.29 18.97 -10.35
N LEU A 224 -16.83 18.25 -9.36
CA LEU A 224 -17.90 18.74 -8.50
C LEU A 224 -17.38 19.22 -7.14
N GLN A 225 -16.47 18.46 -6.54
CA GLN A 225 -16.02 18.71 -5.17
C GLN A 225 -14.64 18.11 -4.91
N LEU A 226 -13.86 18.80 -4.08
CA LEU A 226 -12.61 18.32 -3.50
C LEU A 226 -12.85 18.05 -2.00
N LYS A 227 -12.53 16.85 -1.52
CA LYS A 227 -12.53 16.51 -0.09
C LYS A 227 -11.11 16.14 0.33
N THR A 228 -10.60 16.75 1.39
CA THR A 228 -9.29 16.45 1.96
C THR A 228 -9.44 15.69 3.28
N ASN A 229 -8.52 14.77 3.55
CA ASN A 229 -8.43 14.00 4.79
C ASN A 229 -6.97 13.99 5.26
N GLY A 230 -6.69 14.52 6.44
CA GLY A 230 -5.33 14.65 6.98
C GLY A 230 -4.77 16.08 6.84
N PRO A 231 -3.46 16.27 7.07
CA PRO A 231 -2.82 17.58 7.12
C PRO A 231 -2.48 18.09 5.71
N LEU A 232 -3.51 18.33 4.88
CA LEU A 232 -3.34 18.92 3.57
C LEU A 232 -4.40 19.97 3.24
N HIS A 233 -3.96 21.01 2.53
CA HIS A 233 -4.77 22.10 2.03
C HIS A 233 -4.60 22.25 0.52
N CYS A 234 -5.70 22.11 -0.22
CA CYS A 234 -5.69 22.13 -1.67
C CYS A 234 -6.34 23.39 -2.24
N HIS A 235 -5.74 23.93 -3.29
CA HIS A 235 -6.30 25.00 -4.10
C HIS A 235 -6.20 24.61 -5.59
N THR A 236 -6.99 25.25 -6.43
CA THR A 236 -7.01 25.00 -7.88
C THR A 236 -7.12 26.30 -8.64
N ASN A 237 -6.61 26.30 -9.88
CA ASN A 237 -6.65 27.45 -10.77
C ASN A 237 -7.98 27.61 -11.51
N ALA A 238 -8.86 26.60 -11.49
CA ALA A 238 -10.16 26.64 -12.15
C ALA A 238 -11.30 26.66 -11.12
N THR A 239 -12.41 27.28 -11.48
CA THR A 239 -13.63 27.25 -10.65
C THR A 239 -14.15 25.83 -10.56
N ILE A 240 -14.34 25.33 -9.34
CA ILE A 240 -14.96 24.02 -9.07
C ILE A 240 -16.46 24.17 -9.32
N ASN A 241 -17.07 23.18 -10.00
CA ASN A 241 -18.49 23.19 -10.35
C ASN A 241 -18.96 24.52 -11.00
N PRO A 242 -18.38 24.95 -12.14
CA PRO A 242 -18.73 26.24 -12.77
C PRO A 242 -20.19 26.35 -13.21
N LEU A 243 -20.87 25.22 -13.47
CA LEU A 243 -22.29 25.17 -13.82
C LEU A 243 -23.22 25.20 -12.60
N GLN A 244 -22.68 25.29 -11.37
CA GLN A 244 -23.43 25.37 -10.12
C GLN A 244 -24.51 24.28 -9.99
N LEU A 245 -24.15 23.05 -10.36
CA LEU A 245 -25.07 21.92 -10.31
C LEU A 245 -25.35 21.53 -8.87
N GLU A 246 -26.59 21.14 -8.60
CA GLU A 246 -27.00 20.64 -7.28
C GLU A 246 -26.29 19.32 -7.01
N THR A 247 -25.46 19.30 -5.96
CA THR A 247 -24.74 18.11 -5.51
C THR A 247 -25.52 17.41 -4.42
N VAL A 248 -25.83 16.13 -4.60
CA VAL A 248 -26.36 15.29 -3.51
C VAL A 248 -25.17 14.83 -2.67
N ASP A 249 -24.99 15.43 -1.49
CA ASP A 249 -24.03 14.95 -0.51
C ASP A 249 -24.58 13.68 0.16
N PRO A 250 -23.96 12.51 0.00
CA PRO A 250 -24.43 11.27 0.61
C PRO A 250 -24.26 11.23 2.14
N SER A 251 -23.75 12.31 2.75
CA SER A 251 -23.62 12.46 4.21
C SER A 251 -24.82 13.17 4.87
N ALA A 252 -25.80 13.65 4.09
CA ALA A 252 -26.97 14.38 4.60
C ALA A 252 -28.24 13.52 4.76
N THR A 253 -28.27 12.30 4.23
CA THR A 253 -29.35 11.34 4.47
C THR A 253 -28.95 10.34 5.54
N GLY A 254 -29.05 10.77 6.80
CA GLY A 254 -29.18 9.87 7.93
C GLY A 254 -30.59 9.27 7.95
N GLU A 255 -30.88 8.34 7.04
CA GLU A 255 -32.06 7.50 7.17
C GLU A 255 -31.68 6.18 7.83
N HIS A 256 -32.24 6.01 9.03
CA HIS A 256 -32.26 4.78 9.81
C HIS A 256 -32.81 3.63 8.95
N ILE A 257 -31.93 2.83 8.35
CA ILE A 257 -32.28 1.46 7.96
C ILE A 257 -31.91 0.57 9.14
N SER A 258 -32.95 0.16 9.87
CA SER A 258 -32.90 -0.83 10.93
C SER A 258 -32.19 -2.10 10.45
N LEU A 259 -31.07 -2.41 11.11
CA LEU A 259 -30.41 -3.71 11.04
C LEU A 259 -31.38 -4.79 11.52
N ARG A 260 -32.00 -5.49 10.58
CA ARG A 260 -32.63 -6.79 10.86
C ARG A 260 -31.51 -7.82 10.85
N GLU A 261 -31.29 -8.45 12.00
CA GLU A 261 -30.31 -9.53 12.18
C GLU A 261 -30.50 -10.63 11.11
N PRO A 262 -29.42 -11.09 10.44
CA PRO A 262 -29.51 -12.23 9.57
C PRO A 262 -29.47 -13.52 10.39
N LEU A 263 -30.53 -14.33 10.29
CA LEU A 263 -30.49 -15.73 10.71
C LEU A 263 -29.33 -16.43 9.99
N THR A 264 -28.44 -17.00 10.78
CA THR A 264 -27.31 -17.81 10.37
C THR A 264 -27.80 -19.07 9.65
N THR A 265 -27.83 -19.02 8.32
CA THR A 265 -27.92 -20.24 7.49
C THR A 265 -26.61 -20.37 6.72
N THR A 266 -25.74 -21.25 7.21
CA THR A 266 -24.44 -21.57 6.62
C THR A 266 -24.63 -22.32 5.31
N HIS A 267 -24.70 -21.59 4.19
CA HIS A 267 -24.47 -22.17 2.88
C HIS A 267 -22.96 -22.17 2.58
N HIS A 268 -22.37 -23.37 2.54
CA HIS A 268 -21.02 -23.58 2.02
C HIS A 268 -21.00 -23.27 0.52
N ILE A 269 -20.64 -22.03 0.17
CA ILE A 269 -20.33 -21.64 -1.21
C ILE A 269 -18.87 -22.05 -1.47
N THR A 270 -18.69 -23.18 -2.15
CA THR A 270 -17.39 -23.55 -2.73
C THR A 270 -17.04 -22.54 -3.81
N ARG A 271 -16.11 -21.64 -3.50
CA ARG A 271 -15.59 -20.62 -4.42
C ARG A 271 -14.87 -21.32 -5.56
N ARG A 272 -15.51 -21.43 -6.74
CA ARG A 272 -14.77 -21.58 -7.99
C ARG A 272 -13.97 -20.29 -8.19
N GLU A 273 -12.65 -20.41 -8.22
CA GLU A 273 -11.78 -19.32 -8.66
C GLU A 273 -12.08 -19.00 -10.12
N VAL A 274 -12.99 -18.06 -10.34
CA VAL A 274 -13.05 -17.35 -11.62
C VAL A 274 -11.80 -16.49 -11.62
N ARG A 275 -10.83 -16.87 -12.46
CA ARG A 275 -9.70 -16.00 -12.80
C ARG A 275 -10.29 -14.64 -13.16
N LEU A 276 -10.03 -13.62 -12.34
CA LEU A 276 -10.32 -12.24 -12.71
C LEU A 276 -9.66 -12.03 -14.07
N PRO A 277 -10.38 -11.64 -15.12
CA PRO A 277 -9.73 -11.23 -16.35
C PRO A 277 -8.75 -10.13 -15.97
N GLN A 278 -7.47 -10.33 -16.28
CA GLN A 278 -6.49 -9.24 -16.31
C GLN A 278 -7.13 -8.07 -17.07
N PRO A 279 -6.90 -6.81 -16.68
CA PRO A 279 -7.46 -5.68 -17.40
C PRO A 279 -7.04 -5.82 -18.86
N LEU A 280 -8.01 -6.12 -19.73
CA LEU A 280 -7.81 -6.23 -21.16
C LEU A 280 -7.17 -4.90 -21.58
N LYS A 281 -5.88 -4.94 -21.94
CA LYS A 281 -5.26 -3.86 -22.69
C LYS A 281 -6.01 -3.82 -24.01
N TYR A 282 -7.07 -3.01 -24.09
CA TYR A 282 -7.69 -2.65 -25.36
C TYR A 282 -6.61 -1.90 -26.14
N GLU A 283 -5.89 -2.60 -27.03
CA GLU A 283 -4.75 -2.06 -27.79
C GLU A 283 -5.10 -0.85 -28.67
N GLN A 284 -6.38 -0.45 -28.72
CA GLN A 284 -6.89 0.68 -29.49
C GLN A 284 -7.50 1.81 -28.64
N SER A 285 -7.24 1.86 -27.32
CA SER A 285 -7.74 2.97 -26.49
C SER A 285 -6.99 4.26 -26.77
N LYS A 286 -7.71 5.33 -27.14
CA LYS A 286 -7.15 6.68 -27.29
C LYS A 286 -6.81 7.25 -25.92
N VAL A 287 -5.53 7.55 -25.69
CA VAL A 287 -5.06 8.15 -24.44
C VAL A 287 -5.33 9.65 -24.44
N LEU A 288 -6.04 10.12 -23.42
CA LEU A 288 -6.27 11.53 -23.15
C LEU A 288 -5.53 11.90 -21.87
N ASP A 289 -4.37 12.52 -22.05
CA ASP A 289 -3.47 13.01 -21.01
C ASP A 289 -3.32 14.54 -21.10
N CYS A 290 -2.67 15.13 -20.10
CA CYS A 290 -2.45 16.58 -20.04
C CYS A 290 -1.44 17.13 -21.06
N ASN A 291 -0.94 16.31 -21.98
CA ASN A 291 -0.15 16.76 -23.12
C ASN A 291 -1.05 17.09 -24.32
N ASN A 292 -2.14 16.34 -24.48
CA ASN A 292 -3.03 16.43 -25.64
C ASN A 292 -4.35 17.16 -25.35
N ILE A 293 -4.64 17.42 -24.08
CA ILE A 293 -5.92 17.99 -23.61
C ILE A 293 -5.65 19.14 -22.64
N ASN A 294 -6.67 19.97 -22.39
CA ASN A 294 -6.58 21.01 -21.36
C ASN A 294 -6.83 20.39 -19.98
N CYS A 295 -5.91 20.63 -19.05
CA CYS A 295 -5.98 20.08 -17.70
C CYS A 295 -6.10 21.17 -16.64
N THR A 296 -6.97 20.92 -15.67
CA THR A 296 -7.05 21.71 -14.43
C THR A 296 -5.93 21.29 -13.49
N LYS A 297 -5.26 22.27 -12.88
CA LYS A 297 -4.19 22.04 -11.90
C LYS A 297 -4.76 22.17 -10.49
N ILE A 298 -4.57 21.13 -9.68
CA ILE A 298 -4.92 21.11 -8.26
C ILE A 298 -3.61 20.99 -7.49
N VAL A 299 -3.31 21.97 -6.65
CA VAL A 299 -2.08 22.01 -5.85
C VAL A 299 -2.47 21.87 -4.38
N CYS A 300 -1.87 20.90 -3.71
CA CYS A 300 -2.07 20.63 -2.30
C CYS A 300 -0.78 20.83 -1.53
N HIS A 301 -0.82 21.71 -0.54
CA HIS A 301 0.24 21.84 0.46
C HIS A 301 -0.04 20.82 1.56
N VAL A 302 0.97 19.99 1.85
CA VAL A 302 0.93 19.00 2.91
C VAL A 302 1.85 19.51 4.02
N ASP A 303 1.29 19.59 5.23
CA ASP A 303 2.04 20.00 6.41
C ASP A 303 2.84 18.81 6.96
N GLN A 304 3.10 18.81 8.28
CA GLN A 304 3.93 17.79 8.90
C GLN A 304 3.35 16.38 8.71
N LEU A 305 4.16 15.48 8.17
CA LEU A 305 3.81 14.07 7.95
C LEU A 305 4.83 13.15 8.63
N GLY A 306 4.43 12.60 9.76
CA GLY A 306 5.22 11.66 10.57
C GLY A 306 5.31 10.26 9.98
N ARG A 307 6.08 9.39 10.63
CA ARG A 307 6.22 7.97 10.27
C ARG A 307 4.85 7.29 10.26
N GLY A 308 4.51 6.65 9.16
CA GLY A 308 3.26 5.91 8.97
C GLY A 308 2.00 6.78 8.76
N GLN A 309 2.14 8.11 8.70
CA GLN A 309 1.00 8.99 8.45
C GLN A 309 0.73 9.18 6.96
N SER A 310 -0.52 9.46 6.63
CA SER A 310 -0.99 9.73 5.26
C SER A 310 -1.81 11.00 5.18
N ALA A 311 -1.75 11.66 4.03
CA ALA A 311 -2.60 12.78 3.63
C ALA A 311 -3.33 12.41 2.34
N VAL A 312 -4.66 12.56 2.30
CA VAL A 312 -5.51 12.04 1.22
C VAL A 312 -6.36 13.15 0.58
N LEU A 313 -6.31 13.25 -0.74
CA LEU A 313 -7.19 14.08 -1.57
C LEU A 313 -8.19 13.18 -2.30
N LYS A 314 -9.49 13.50 -2.19
CA LYS A 314 -10.57 12.87 -2.95
C LYS A 314 -11.17 13.91 -3.90
N VAL A 315 -11.10 13.62 -5.20
CA VAL A 315 -11.69 14.44 -6.26
C VAL A 315 -12.96 13.75 -6.72
N ARG A 316 -14.13 14.31 -6.38
CA ARG A 316 -15.42 13.84 -6.88
C ARG A 316 -15.73 14.55 -8.20
N SER A 317 -15.98 13.78 -9.23
CA SER A 317 -16.28 14.27 -10.57
C SER A 317 -17.41 13.46 -11.23
N ARG A 318 -17.88 13.95 -12.37
CA ARG A 318 -18.82 13.23 -13.25
C ARG A 318 -18.20 13.09 -14.64
N LEU A 319 -18.35 11.93 -15.25
CA LEU A 319 -17.97 11.73 -16.65
C LEU A 319 -18.98 12.46 -17.55
N TRP A 320 -18.51 13.33 -18.43
CA TRP A 320 -19.36 14.05 -19.37
C TRP A 320 -19.76 13.15 -20.55
N VAL A 321 -20.85 12.41 -20.39
CA VAL A 321 -21.26 11.35 -21.32
C VAL A 321 -21.46 11.88 -22.74
N GLN A 322 -22.00 13.09 -22.90
CA GLN A 322 -22.26 13.70 -24.21
C GLN A 322 -21.02 13.77 -25.11
N THR A 323 -19.83 14.05 -24.55
CA THR A 323 -18.57 14.16 -25.30
C THR A 323 -18.19 12.83 -25.93
N PHE A 324 -18.38 11.73 -25.20
CA PHE A 324 -18.07 10.39 -25.66
C PHE A 324 -19.16 9.84 -26.59
N LEU A 325 -20.42 10.23 -26.40
CA LEU A 325 -21.51 9.83 -27.29
C LEU A 325 -21.37 10.34 -28.73
N LYS A 326 -20.77 11.54 -28.91
CA LYS A 326 -20.43 12.08 -30.24
C LYS A 326 -19.35 11.25 -30.96
N ARG A 327 -18.58 10.45 -30.22
CA ARG A 327 -17.40 9.71 -30.72
C ARG A 327 -17.56 8.21 -30.49
N ARG A 328 -18.64 7.66 -31.05
CA ARG A 328 -19.03 6.25 -30.90
C ARG A 328 -17.89 5.29 -31.29
N ASN A 329 -17.91 4.10 -30.69
CA ASN A 329 -16.99 2.99 -30.99
C ASN A 329 -15.49 3.28 -30.76
N SER A 330 -15.14 4.34 -30.01
CA SER A 330 -13.76 4.60 -29.58
C SER A 330 -13.63 4.36 -28.08
N HIS A 331 -12.65 3.54 -27.68
CA HIS A 331 -12.26 3.42 -26.28
C HIS A 331 -11.35 4.59 -25.90
N TYR A 332 -11.51 5.14 -24.70
CA TYR A 332 -10.69 6.24 -24.19
C TYR A 332 -10.06 5.90 -22.85
N SER A 333 -8.81 6.30 -22.65
CA SER A 333 -8.13 6.24 -21.36
C SER A 333 -7.89 7.66 -20.86
N LEU A 334 -8.68 8.10 -19.89
CA LEU A 334 -8.50 9.40 -19.23
C LEU A 334 -7.39 9.25 -18.19
N GLN A 335 -6.32 10.02 -18.34
CA GLN A 335 -5.14 9.93 -17.48
C GLN A 335 -4.96 11.21 -16.66
N SER A 336 -5.03 11.08 -15.34
CA SER A 336 -4.65 12.14 -14.41
C SER A 336 -3.26 11.86 -13.87
N LEU A 337 -2.38 12.86 -13.93
CA LEU A 337 -1.02 12.78 -13.40
C LEU A 337 -1.00 13.38 -12.00
N VAL A 338 -0.49 12.64 -11.02
CA VAL A 338 -0.17 13.18 -9.70
C VAL A 338 1.34 13.15 -9.50
N SER A 339 1.89 14.26 -9.03
CA SER A 339 3.29 14.36 -8.61
C SER A 339 3.37 14.91 -7.20
N PHE A 340 4.45 14.58 -6.50
CA PHE A 340 4.76 15.21 -5.22
C PHE A 340 6.25 15.55 -5.15
N ALA A 341 6.55 16.54 -4.33
CA ALA A 341 7.90 16.88 -3.94
C ALA A 341 7.91 17.28 -2.47
N VAL A 342 8.73 16.60 -1.67
CA VAL A 342 9.05 17.02 -0.31
C VAL A 342 9.87 18.30 -0.38
N LYS A 343 9.52 19.30 0.42
CA LYS A 343 10.20 20.60 0.48
C LYS A 343 11.13 20.71 1.66
N GLU A 344 10.75 20.12 2.79
CA GLU A 344 11.53 20.24 4.01
C GLU A 344 11.28 19.06 4.97
N MET A 345 12.34 18.69 5.70
CA MET A 345 12.31 17.70 6.78
C MET A 345 11.96 18.37 8.11
N ALA A 346 11.39 17.64 9.07
CA ALA A 346 11.07 18.21 10.39
C ALA A 346 12.30 18.49 11.29
N TYR A 347 13.52 18.35 10.75
CA TYR A 347 14.78 18.42 11.47
C TYR A 347 15.71 19.42 10.79
N LYS A 348 16.66 20.00 11.53
CA LYS A 348 17.64 20.95 10.94
C LYS A 348 18.53 20.31 9.87
N ILE A 349 18.74 18.99 9.97
CA ILE A 349 19.53 18.23 9.01
C ILE A 349 18.65 17.88 7.82
N GLN A 350 19.03 18.37 6.65
CA GLN A 350 18.39 18.00 5.40
C GLN A 350 19.24 16.95 4.66
N PRO A 351 18.62 15.93 4.07
CA PRO A 351 19.31 15.02 3.16
C PRO A 351 19.75 15.78 1.90
N GLU A 352 20.74 15.24 1.19
CA GLU A 352 21.23 15.79 -0.07
C GLU A 352 20.13 15.84 -1.14
N GLU A 353 19.27 14.83 -1.17
CA GLU A 353 18.12 14.76 -2.06
C GLU A 353 16.82 14.54 -1.28
N LEU A 354 15.82 15.37 -1.59
CA LEU A 354 14.48 15.25 -1.02
C LEU A 354 13.60 14.34 -1.90
N PRO A 355 12.74 13.50 -1.29
CA PRO A 355 11.87 12.59 -2.05
C PRO A 355 10.93 13.34 -2.99
N SER A 356 10.91 12.91 -4.25
CA SER A 356 9.93 13.34 -5.24
C SER A 356 9.63 12.21 -6.21
N SER A 357 8.38 12.12 -6.67
CA SER A 357 7.96 11.11 -7.65
C SER A 357 6.61 11.50 -8.26
N SER A 358 6.23 10.83 -9.34
CA SER A 358 4.96 11.00 -10.02
C SER A 358 4.36 9.66 -10.43
N THR A 359 3.03 9.61 -10.52
CA THR A 359 2.30 8.43 -10.96
C THR A 359 1.03 8.85 -11.72
N VAL A 360 0.54 7.95 -12.58
CA VAL A 360 -0.60 8.20 -13.46
C VAL A 360 -1.77 7.33 -13.02
N ILE A 361 -2.92 7.96 -12.81
CA ILE A 361 -4.18 7.30 -12.47
C ILE A 361 -5.04 7.28 -13.73
N ARG A 362 -5.60 6.13 -14.04
CA ARG A 362 -6.34 5.87 -15.28
C ARG A 362 -7.82 5.64 -14.98
N THR A 363 -8.65 6.22 -15.83
CA THR A 363 -10.08 5.93 -15.92
C THR A 363 -10.39 5.54 -17.36
N SER A 364 -10.80 4.29 -17.57
CA SER A 364 -11.08 3.77 -18.90
C SER A 364 -12.55 3.95 -19.23
N VAL A 365 -12.84 4.60 -20.36
CA VAL A 365 -14.17 4.69 -20.94
C VAL A 365 -14.23 3.70 -22.09
N ILE A 366 -14.99 2.63 -21.89
CA ILE A 366 -15.08 1.49 -22.81
C ILE A 366 -16.42 1.57 -23.52
N TRP A 367 -16.39 1.51 -24.85
CA TRP A 367 -17.62 1.35 -25.61
C TRP A 367 -18.03 -0.13 -25.58
N ALA A 368 -19.09 -0.44 -24.86
CA ALA A 368 -19.76 -1.72 -24.94
C ALA A 368 -20.45 -1.76 -26.30
N THR A 369 -19.85 -2.47 -27.27
CA THR A 369 -20.54 -2.77 -28.52
C THR A 369 -21.68 -3.73 -28.19
N PRO A 370 -22.96 -3.35 -28.45
CA PRO A 370 -24.07 -4.28 -28.29
C PRO A 370 -24.05 -5.41 -29.33
N ASP A 371 -23.13 -5.35 -30.32
CA ASP A 371 -23.12 -6.23 -31.49
C ASP A 371 -21.97 -7.26 -31.50
N ALA A 372 -21.62 -7.79 -30.34
CA ALA A 372 -21.37 -9.23 -30.28
C ALA A 372 -22.67 -9.92 -29.88
N SER A 373 -23.79 -9.51 -30.51
CA SER A 373 -24.90 -10.42 -30.65
C SER A 373 -24.29 -11.68 -31.25
N LEU A 374 -24.46 -12.78 -30.52
CA LEU A 374 -24.30 -14.12 -31.05
C LEU A 374 -25.38 -14.27 -32.14
N ALA A 375 -25.23 -13.54 -33.25
CA ALA A 375 -25.98 -13.74 -34.46
C ALA A 375 -25.46 -15.07 -35.00
N ILE A 376 -26.00 -16.15 -34.44
CA ILE A 376 -25.76 -17.50 -34.90
C ILE A 376 -26.06 -17.45 -36.39
N PRO A 377 -25.04 -17.68 -37.25
CA PRO A 377 -25.23 -17.53 -38.67
C PRO A 377 -26.39 -18.40 -39.13
N LEU A 378 -27.25 -17.87 -40.00
CA LEU A 378 -28.46 -18.57 -40.47
C LEU A 378 -28.18 -19.99 -41.00
N TRP A 379 -26.99 -20.22 -41.58
CA TRP A 379 -26.56 -21.54 -42.03
C TRP A 379 -26.45 -22.57 -40.90
N VAL A 380 -26.07 -22.16 -39.68
CA VAL A 380 -26.00 -23.04 -38.50
C VAL A 380 -27.41 -23.46 -38.06
N ILE A 381 -28.39 -22.56 -38.16
CA ILE A 381 -29.80 -22.87 -37.88
C ILE A 381 -30.34 -23.85 -38.94
N ILE A 382 -30.08 -23.59 -40.22
CA ILE A 382 -30.50 -24.47 -41.32
C ILE A 382 -29.86 -25.86 -41.18
N LEU A 383 -28.58 -25.93 -40.82
CA LEU A 383 -27.86 -27.18 -40.59
C LEU A 383 -28.46 -27.96 -39.41
N ALA A 384 -28.78 -27.29 -38.31
CA ALA A 384 -29.41 -27.92 -37.15
C ALA A 384 -30.79 -28.50 -37.49
N VAL A 385 -31.59 -27.80 -38.30
CA VAL A 385 -32.90 -28.29 -38.77
C VAL A 385 -32.73 -29.51 -39.68
N LEU A 386 -31.78 -29.49 -40.63
CA LEU A 386 -31.51 -30.61 -41.52
C LEU A 386 -31.07 -31.87 -40.75
N VAL A 387 -30.17 -31.71 -39.78
CA VAL A 387 -29.72 -32.82 -38.92
C VAL A 387 -30.89 -33.33 -38.07
N GLY A 388 -31.71 -32.43 -37.50
CA GLY A 388 -32.89 -32.81 -36.72
C GLY A 388 -33.91 -33.61 -37.54
N LEU A 389 -34.21 -33.18 -38.76
CA LEU A 389 -35.11 -33.90 -39.67
C LEU A 389 -34.55 -35.26 -40.09
N LEU A 390 -33.25 -35.35 -40.32
CA LEU A 390 -32.58 -36.60 -40.68
C LEU A 390 -32.65 -37.61 -39.52
N VAL A 391 -32.40 -37.17 -38.29
CA VAL A 391 -32.55 -38.02 -37.09
C VAL A 391 -34.00 -38.45 -36.90
N LEU A 392 -34.96 -37.54 -37.11
CA LEU A 392 -36.40 -37.86 -37.03
C LEU A 392 -36.79 -38.93 -38.06
N ALA A 393 -36.33 -38.81 -39.30
CA ALA A 393 -36.60 -39.79 -40.35
C ALA A 393 -36.01 -41.18 -40.00
N ILE A 394 -34.80 -41.23 -39.45
CA ILE A 394 -34.18 -42.48 -38.98
C ILE A 394 -35.01 -43.08 -37.85
N LEU A 395 -35.45 -42.29 -36.88
CA LEU A 395 -36.31 -42.75 -35.78
C LEU A 395 -37.63 -43.35 -36.29
N ILE A 396 -38.28 -42.70 -37.26
CA ILE A 396 -39.51 -43.21 -37.88
C ILE A 396 -39.23 -44.56 -38.57
N LEU A 397 -38.13 -44.68 -39.32
CA LEU A 397 -37.75 -45.94 -39.97
C LEU A 397 -37.45 -47.05 -38.97
N VAL A 398 -36.78 -46.73 -37.86
CA VAL A 398 -36.52 -47.66 -36.76
C VAL A 398 -37.84 -48.10 -36.14
N MET A 399 -38.71 -47.16 -35.75
CA MET A 399 -40.02 -47.47 -35.17
C MET A 399 -40.92 -48.27 -36.12
N TRP A 400 -40.86 -47.99 -37.43
CA TRP A 400 -41.57 -48.75 -38.45
C TRP A 400 -41.02 -50.18 -38.57
N LYS A 401 -39.69 -50.34 -38.61
CA LYS A 401 -39.04 -51.66 -38.68
C LYS A 401 -39.24 -52.51 -37.41
N PHE A 402 -39.40 -51.87 -36.25
CA PHE A 402 -39.76 -52.53 -35.00
C PHE A 402 -41.27 -52.76 -34.82
N GLY A 403 -42.09 -52.52 -35.85
CA GLY A 403 -43.52 -52.86 -35.85
C GLY A 403 -44.39 -51.96 -34.96
N PHE A 404 -43.90 -50.79 -34.54
CA PHE A 404 -44.65 -49.89 -33.66
C PHE A 404 -45.93 -49.33 -34.32
N PHE A 405 -45.96 -49.25 -35.65
CA PHE A 405 -47.12 -48.77 -36.41
C PHE A 405 -48.10 -49.88 -36.85
N ASP A 406 -47.80 -51.15 -36.56
CA ASP A 406 -48.72 -52.26 -36.82
C ASP A 406 -49.75 -52.36 -35.68
N ARG A 407 -50.92 -51.77 -35.89
CA ARG A 407 -52.08 -51.98 -35.00
C ARG A 407 -52.90 -53.17 -35.50
N ALA A 408 -53.04 -54.16 -34.63
CA ALA A 408 -54.06 -55.21 -34.75
C ALA A 408 -55.46 -54.57 -34.66
N ARG A 409 -56.26 -54.73 -35.73
CA ARG A 409 -57.69 -54.40 -35.70
C ARG A 409 -58.45 -55.53 -34.99
N PRO A 410 -59.42 -55.25 -34.12
CA PRO A 410 -60.23 -56.30 -33.49
C PRO A 410 -61.11 -57.02 -34.53
N PRO A 411 -61.42 -58.31 -34.33
CA PRO A 411 -62.09 -59.13 -35.33
C PRO A 411 -63.57 -58.79 -35.45
N GLN A 412 -64.03 -58.80 -36.69
CA GLN A 412 -65.43 -58.68 -37.08
C GLN A 412 -66.01 -60.09 -37.13
N ASP A 413 -66.86 -60.44 -36.16
CA ASP A 413 -67.71 -61.64 -36.23
C ASP A 413 -69.17 -61.23 -36.40
N ASP A 414 -69.73 -61.69 -37.51
CA ASP A 414 -71.11 -61.54 -37.92
C ASP A 414 -72.05 -62.42 -37.08
N MET A 415 -73.05 -61.85 -36.40
CA MET A 415 -74.33 -62.55 -36.22
C MET A 415 -75.52 -61.60 -36.31
N ARG A 416 -76.35 -61.95 -37.30
CA ARG A 416 -77.76 -61.63 -37.54
C ARG A 416 -78.55 -61.39 -36.26
N ASP A 417 -79.30 -60.28 -36.24
CA ASP A 417 -80.71 -60.34 -35.85
C ASP A 417 -81.53 -59.47 -36.81
N ARG A 418 -82.53 -60.12 -37.39
CA ARG A 418 -83.63 -59.52 -38.13
C ARG A 418 -84.64 -59.05 -37.11
N GLU A 419 -85.01 -57.78 -37.15
CA GLU A 419 -86.38 -57.40 -36.78
C GLU A 419 -86.94 -56.47 -37.85
N GLN A 420 -88.00 -56.96 -38.51
CA GLN A 420 -88.89 -56.25 -39.43
C GLN A 420 -89.73 -55.25 -38.59
N LEU A 421 -90.22 -54.10 -39.05
CA LEU A 421 -91.29 -53.88 -40.03
C LEU A 421 -91.45 -52.35 -40.23
N HIS A 422 -91.46 -51.89 -41.51
CA HIS A 422 -92.45 -51.02 -42.21
C HIS A 422 -93.17 -49.82 -41.50
N PRO A 423 -93.79 -48.85 -42.23
CA PRO A 423 -93.31 -47.96 -43.29
C PRO A 423 -93.95 -46.52 -43.25
N GLU A 424 -93.59 -45.71 -44.26
CA GLU A 424 -94.37 -44.66 -44.97
C GLU A 424 -95.21 -43.57 -44.26
N LYS A 425 -94.95 -42.32 -44.74
CA LYS A 425 -95.89 -41.21 -45.08
C LYS A 425 -96.65 -40.55 -43.92
N ASN A 426 -96.98 -39.26 -43.92
CA ASN A 426 -96.81 -38.10 -44.80
C ASN A 426 -97.30 -36.87 -43.98
N THR A 427 -97.09 -35.67 -44.53
CA THR A 427 -97.90 -34.43 -44.33
C THR A 427 -97.92 -33.76 -42.95
N ASP A 428 -97.24 -32.61 -42.90
CA ASP A 428 -97.78 -31.26 -42.70
C ASP A 428 -98.79 -31.00 -41.57
N ALA A 429 -98.37 -30.23 -40.56
CA ALA A 429 -98.91 -28.91 -40.22
C ALA A 429 -98.06 -28.24 -39.12
#